data_AF-A0A081GJJ8-F1
#
_entry.id   AF-A0A081GJJ8-F1
#
_cell.length_a   1.000
_cell.length_b   1.000
_cell.length_c   1.000
_cell.angle_alpha   90.00
_cell.angle_beta   90.00
_cell.angle_gamma   90.00
#
_symmetry.space_group_name_H-M   'P 1'
#
loop_
_entity.id
_entity.type
_entity.pdbx_description
1 polymer ?
#
loop_
_entity_poly.entity_id
_entity_poly.type
_entity_poly.pdbx_seq_one_letter_code
_entity_poly.pdbx_strand_id
1 'polypeptide(L)'
;MREGLVAAAAALLKPGGLFYCSYNTHPGWLARSTLQMLSVEEGLRAGGQTSLAGILKAAATLERLTGEEADPWPLGAALPGLRAEMKGLDSVPKDYLRCEYHSAHQPLYVGPMHRMCAAHGLSHIGSASLPEMFPQWLDPDRRCLVMEAADAPMREVLLDLAINQSFRRDLFARGVRTPSPAWRREALAELGVVSCVGPGDDRHVFENSLGRLGIDPLFIAGLKDSLAAGRRTLGELLELFALELEDLVQRLVILDHAGVIAFALPAGAADEAPLGACAAFQRRWLERTTTGDPIPFCLSPVLRQPVALPLLEGFFLQAAGAELSADDAVQLVWMGLTMAGGVVNDADGQTIDDPQQALAALREFHDTFVEERLPVLQRLGIAPAAPAGP
;
A
#
# COMPACT_ATOMS: atom_id res chain seq x y z
N MET A 1 -15.26 -23.40 -6.88
CA MET A 1 -13.86 -22.89 -6.92
C MET A 1 -13.42 -22.33 -5.57
N ARG A 2 -14.09 -21.32 -5.01
CA ARG A 2 -13.70 -20.68 -3.72
C ARG A 2 -13.55 -21.67 -2.55
N GLU A 3 -14.57 -22.46 -2.28
CA GLU A 3 -14.53 -23.48 -1.23
C GLU A 3 -13.40 -24.49 -1.45
N GLY A 4 -13.16 -24.89 -2.71
CA GLY A 4 -12.05 -25.76 -3.07
C GLY A 4 -10.68 -25.15 -2.76
N LEU A 5 -10.50 -23.83 -2.92
CA LEU A 5 -9.26 -23.14 -2.56
C LEU A 5 -9.06 -23.13 -1.04
N VAL A 6 -10.11 -22.84 -0.27
CA VAL A 6 -10.07 -22.86 1.20
C VAL A 6 -9.79 -24.27 1.72
N ALA A 7 -10.45 -25.28 1.16
CA ALA A 7 -10.21 -26.68 1.49
C ALA A 7 -8.76 -27.10 1.18
N ALA A 8 -8.22 -26.69 0.03
CA ALA A 8 -6.83 -26.95 -0.34
C ALA A 8 -5.85 -26.26 0.63
N ALA A 9 -6.08 -24.99 0.97
CA ALA A 9 -5.25 -24.26 1.93
C ALA A 9 -5.24 -24.98 3.29
N ALA A 10 -6.40 -25.37 3.81
CA ALA A 10 -6.51 -26.09 5.07
C ALA A 10 -5.79 -27.44 5.06
N ALA A 11 -5.87 -28.18 3.96
CA ALA A 11 -5.23 -29.49 3.82
C ALA A 11 -3.70 -29.38 3.71
N LEU A 12 -3.20 -28.38 2.98
CA LEU A 12 -1.78 -28.20 2.67
C LEU A 12 -0.99 -27.51 3.79
N LEU A 13 -1.64 -26.69 4.63
CA LEU A 13 -0.96 -25.97 5.70
C LEU A 13 -0.52 -26.91 6.83
N LYS A 14 0.73 -26.76 7.29
CA LYS A 14 1.19 -27.36 8.54
C LYS A 14 0.43 -26.76 9.74
N PRO A 15 0.38 -27.43 10.90
CA PRO A 15 -0.13 -26.82 12.12
C PRO A 15 0.57 -25.48 12.42
N GLY A 16 -0.19 -24.44 12.73
CA GLY A 16 0.31 -23.07 12.90
C GLY A 16 0.60 -22.32 11.58
N GLY A 17 0.40 -22.96 10.42
CA GLY A 17 0.57 -22.33 9.12
C GLY A 17 -0.46 -21.23 8.86
N LEU A 18 -0.04 -20.21 8.12
CA LEU A 18 -0.84 -19.03 7.78
C LEU A 18 -1.40 -19.14 6.36
N PHE A 19 -2.66 -18.75 6.20
CA PHE A 19 -3.34 -18.54 4.93
C PHE A 19 -3.65 -17.05 4.77
N TYR A 20 -2.96 -16.39 3.84
CA TYR A 20 -3.28 -15.04 3.41
C TYR A 20 -4.34 -15.10 2.30
N CYS A 21 -5.43 -14.35 2.46
CA CYS A 21 -6.50 -14.27 1.46
C CYS A 21 -6.95 -12.83 1.29
N SER A 22 -6.78 -12.28 0.08
CA SER A 22 -7.30 -10.97 -0.28
C SER A 22 -8.54 -11.09 -1.16
N TYR A 23 -9.55 -10.25 -0.91
CA TYR A 23 -10.80 -10.27 -1.67
C TYR A 23 -11.57 -8.96 -1.56
N ASN A 24 -12.32 -8.63 -2.61
CA ASN A 24 -13.25 -7.51 -2.64
C ASN A 24 -14.41 -7.76 -1.67
N THR A 25 -14.94 -6.71 -1.07
CA THR A 25 -16.01 -6.81 -0.06
C THR A 25 -17.18 -5.87 -0.28
N HIS A 26 -18.33 -6.32 0.20
CA HIS A 26 -19.46 -5.43 0.47
C HIS A 26 -19.36 -4.89 1.91
N PRO A 27 -19.86 -3.66 2.17
CA PRO A 27 -20.64 -2.81 1.28
C PRO A 27 -19.82 -1.94 0.30
N GLY A 28 -18.50 -1.81 0.46
CA GLY A 28 -17.69 -0.88 -0.33
C GLY A 28 -17.72 -1.09 -1.85
N TRP A 29 -18.02 -2.32 -2.31
CA TRP A 29 -18.20 -2.62 -3.73
C TRP A 29 -19.60 -2.36 -4.30
N LEU A 30 -20.61 -1.98 -3.49
CA LEU A 30 -21.99 -1.86 -3.98
C LEU A 30 -22.13 -0.93 -5.19
N ALA A 31 -21.48 0.23 -5.19
CA ALA A 31 -21.47 1.14 -6.31
C ALA A 31 -20.77 0.53 -7.54
N ARG A 32 -19.55 0.00 -7.35
CA ARG A 32 -18.74 -0.63 -8.40
C ARG A 32 -19.40 -1.85 -9.04
N SER A 33 -20.22 -2.59 -8.29
CA SER A 33 -20.98 -3.72 -8.82
C SER A 33 -21.98 -3.28 -9.90
N THR A 34 -22.49 -2.04 -9.87
CA THR A 34 -23.37 -1.52 -10.93
C THR A 34 -22.63 -1.34 -12.25
N LEU A 35 -21.41 -0.78 -12.19
CA LEU A 35 -20.52 -0.64 -13.34
C LEU A 35 -20.08 -2.01 -13.86
N GLN A 36 -19.66 -2.91 -12.98
CA GLN A 36 -19.25 -4.26 -13.36
C GLN A 36 -20.37 -4.97 -14.13
N MET A 37 -21.59 -4.98 -13.58
CA MET A 37 -22.75 -5.61 -14.21
C MET A 37 -23.00 -5.03 -15.61
N LEU A 38 -23.08 -3.70 -15.74
CA LEU A 38 -23.36 -3.08 -17.04
C LEU A 38 -22.22 -3.30 -18.04
N SER A 39 -20.97 -3.33 -17.58
CA SER A 39 -19.80 -3.65 -18.42
C SER A 39 -19.85 -5.06 -18.98
N VAL A 40 -20.37 -6.02 -18.21
CA VAL A 40 -20.60 -7.40 -18.66
C VAL A 40 -21.70 -7.45 -19.72
N GLU A 41 -22.82 -6.78 -19.50
CA GLU A 41 -23.92 -6.70 -20.47
C GLU A 41 -23.46 -6.06 -21.79
N GLU A 42 -22.66 -4.99 -21.74
CA GLU A 42 -22.06 -4.39 -22.93
C GLU A 42 -21.12 -5.35 -23.68
N GLY A 43 -20.32 -6.14 -22.95
CA GLY A 43 -19.47 -7.18 -23.52
C GLY A 43 -20.29 -8.28 -24.23
N LEU A 44 -21.34 -8.78 -23.59
CA LEU A 44 -22.21 -9.82 -24.14
C LEU A 44 -22.94 -9.33 -25.40
N ARG A 45 -23.44 -8.09 -25.41
CA ARG A 45 -24.09 -7.48 -26.58
C ARG A 45 -23.12 -7.28 -27.74
N ALA A 46 -21.85 -7.05 -27.46
CA ALA A 46 -20.78 -7.01 -28.46
C ALA A 46 -20.31 -8.41 -28.91
N GLY A 47 -20.93 -9.50 -28.43
CA GLY A 47 -20.59 -10.87 -28.79
C GLY A 47 -19.33 -11.41 -28.11
N GLY A 48 -18.91 -10.82 -26.99
CA GLY A 48 -17.65 -11.16 -26.31
C GLY A 48 -17.71 -11.06 -24.79
N GLN A 49 -16.53 -10.95 -24.18
CA GLN A 49 -16.35 -10.71 -22.75
C GLN A 49 -16.27 -9.21 -22.43
N THR A 50 -16.18 -8.86 -21.14
CA THR A 50 -15.92 -7.48 -20.70
C THR A 50 -14.70 -6.90 -21.43
N SER A 51 -14.90 -5.77 -22.10
CA SER A 51 -13.87 -5.05 -22.83
C SER A 51 -13.71 -3.64 -22.27
N LEU A 52 -12.57 -3.00 -22.49
CA LEU A 52 -12.35 -1.62 -22.07
C LEU A 52 -13.40 -0.67 -22.67
N ALA A 53 -13.73 -0.85 -23.96
CA ALA A 53 -14.78 -0.06 -24.61
C ALA A 53 -16.15 -0.26 -23.94
N GLY A 54 -16.48 -1.50 -23.54
CA GLY A 54 -17.69 -1.80 -22.79
C GLY A 54 -17.71 -1.14 -21.42
N ILE A 55 -16.59 -1.15 -20.69
CA ILE A 55 -16.47 -0.49 -19.37
C ILE A 55 -16.69 1.01 -19.49
N LEU A 56 -15.99 1.69 -20.41
CA LEU A 56 -16.11 3.14 -20.58
C LEU A 56 -17.52 3.54 -21.04
N LYS A 57 -18.14 2.73 -21.92
CA LYS A 57 -19.52 2.95 -22.34
C LYS A 57 -20.51 2.76 -21.18
N ALA A 58 -20.30 1.74 -20.35
CA ALA A 58 -21.10 1.49 -19.17
C ALA A 58 -20.97 2.66 -18.17
N ALA A 59 -19.76 3.15 -17.94
CA ALA A 59 -19.49 4.29 -17.07
C ALA A 59 -20.20 5.57 -17.54
N ALA A 60 -20.06 5.94 -18.81
CA ALA A 60 -20.76 7.08 -19.40
C ALA A 60 -22.30 6.94 -19.33
N THR A 61 -22.80 5.71 -19.45
CA THR A 61 -24.24 5.43 -19.30
C THR A 61 -24.69 5.62 -17.86
N LEU A 62 -23.94 5.09 -16.88
CA LEU A 62 -24.25 5.22 -15.47
C LEU A 62 -24.18 6.68 -15.02
N GLU A 63 -23.14 7.42 -15.44
CA GLU A 63 -23.02 8.85 -15.17
C GLU A 63 -24.27 9.62 -15.59
N ARG A 64 -24.84 9.32 -16.76
CA ARG A 64 -26.09 9.95 -17.22
C ARG A 64 -27.31 9.47 -16.42
N LEU A 65 -27.37 8.18 -16.09
CA LEU A 65 -28.48 7.58 -15.33
C LEU A 65 -28.56 8.06 -13.88
N THR A 66 -27.48 8.59 -13.31
CA THR A 66 -27.54 9.19 -11.97
C THR A 66 -28.35 10.50 -11.93
N GLY A 67 -28.59 11.13 -13.08
CA GLY A 67 -29.07 12.52 -13.12
C GLY A 67 -27.96 13.51 -12.73
N GLU A 68 -28.35 14.78 -12.56
CA GLU A 68 -27.44 15.84 -12.14
C GLU A 68 -27.33 15.90 -10.61
N GLU A 69 -26.25 16.46 -10.08
CA GLU A 69 -26.03 16.53 -8.62
C GLU A 69 -27.11 17.35 -7.90
N ALA A 70 -27.60 18.42 -8.54
CA ALA A 70 -28.68 19.26 -8.00
C ALA A 70 -30.08 18.65 -8.13
N ASP A 71 -30.25 17.64 -9.00
CA ASP A 71 -31.53 16.95 -9.24
C ASP A 71 -31.27 15.46 -9.55
N PRO A 72 -30.84 14.70 -8.53
CA PRO A 72 -30.43 13.32 -8.73
C PRO A 72 -31.65 12.44 -9.05
N TRP A 73 -31.50 11.61 -10.07
CA TRP A 73 -32.47 10.56 -10.39
C TRP A 73 -32.37 9.40 -9.38
N PRO A 74 -33.30 8.42 -9.36
CA PRO A 74 -33.35 7.41 -8.31
C PRO A 74 -32.02 6.67 -8.06
N LEU A 75 -31.24 6.39 -9.11
CA LEU A 75 -29.92 5.77 -8.97
C LEU A 75 -28.90 6.71 -8.29
N GLY A 76 -28.83 7.97 -8.71
CA GLY A 76 -27.94 8.96 -8.10
C GLY A 76 -28.33 9.31 -6.67
N ALA A 77 -29.63 9.33 -6.36
CA ALA A 77 -30.13 9.53 -5.01
C ALA A 77 -29.75 8.37 -4.08
N ALA A 78 -29.77 7.12 -4.59
CA ALA A 78 -29.35 5.94 -3.83
C ALA A 78 -27.82 5.79 -3.73
N LEU A 79 -27.06 6.27 -4.72
CA LEU A 79 -25.60 6.19 -4.80
C LEU A 79 -24.99 7.56 -5.16
N PRO A 80 -24.96 8.53 -4.22
CA PRO A 80 -24.54 9.92 -4.52
C PRO A 80 -23.13 10.05 -5.08
N GLY A 81 -22.21 9.16 -4.69
CA GLY A 81 -20.82 9.16 -5.17
C GLY A 81 -20.61 8.56 -6.56
N LEU A 82 -21.61 7.85 -7.11
CA LEU A 82 -21.42 7.07 -8.34
C LEU A 82 -21.05 7.95 -9.53
N ARG A 83 -21.68 9.14 -9.67
CA ARG A 83 -21.41 10.06 -10.78
C ARG A 83 -19.95 10.53 -10.78
N ALA A 84 -19.43 10.91 -9.62
CA ALA A 84 -18.04 11.34 -9.46
C ALA A 84 -17.07 10.17 -9.72
N GLU A 85 -17.39 8.96 -9.23
CA GLU A 85 -16.59 7.77 -9.48
C GLU A 85 -16.52 7.44 -10.98
N MET A 86 -17.62 7.52 -11.73
CA MET A 86 -17.64 7.28 -13.18
C MET A 86 -16.79 8.30 -13.95
N LYS A 87 -16.88 9.58 -13.59
CA LYS A 87 -16.04 10.64 -14.18
C LYS A 87 -14.54 10.43 -13.90
N GLY A 88 -14.23 9.86 -12.74
CA GLY A 88 -12.85 9.59 -12.32
C GLY A 88 -12.19 8.41 -13.04
N LEU A 89 -12.92 7.60 -13.83
CA LEU A 89 -12.34 6.40 -14.45
C LEU A 89 -11.33 6.71 -15.56
N ASP A 90 -11.41 7.90 -16.19
CA ASP A 90 -10.49 8.29 -17.26
C ASP A 90 -9.04 8.42 -16.77
N SER A 91 -8.82 8.69 -15.48
CA SER A 91 -7.48 8.76 -14.87
C SER A 91 -6.95 7.41 -14.41
N VAL A 92 -7.76 6.34 -14.47
CA VAL A 92 -7.36 5.00 -14.03
C VAL A 92 -6.66 4.26 -15.17
N PRO A 93 -5.52 3.58 -14.92
CA PRO A 93 -4.84 2.80 -15.94
C PRO A 93 -5.77 1.80 -16.62
N LYS A 94 -5.79 1.81 -17.95
CA LYS A 94 -6.71 1.01 -18.78
C LYS A 94 -6.61 -0.49 -18.51
N ASP A 95 -5.39 -0.99 -18.30
CA ASP A 95 -5.17 -2.40 -17.97
C ASP A 95 -5.71 -2.77 -16.59
N TYR A 96 -5.61 -1.85 -15.62
CA TYR A 96 -6.23 -2.03 -14.31
C TYR A 96 -7.75 -2.14 -14.43
N LEU A 97 -8.41 -1.26 -15.19
CA LEU A 97 -9.86 -1.29 -15.37
C LEU A 97 -10.36 -2.64 -15.90
N ARG A 98 -9.63 -3.23 -16.85
CA ARG A 98 -9.98 -4.54 -17.42
C ARG A 98 -9.89 -5.65 -16.38
N CYS A 99 -8.89 -5.60 -15.51
CA CYS A 99 -8.73 -6.54 -14.41
C CYS A 99 -9.82 -6.31 -13.36
N GLU A 100 -10.00 -5.09 -12.88
CA GLU A 100 -10.89 -4.73 -11.78
C GLU A 100 -12.35 -5.10 -12.06
N TYR A 101 -12.86 -4.75 -13.26
CA TYR A 101 -14.25 -4.97 -13.64
C TYR A 101 -14.48 -6.29 -14.40
N HIS A 102 -13.57 -7.26 -14.25
CA HIS A 102 -13.76 -8.58 -14.83
C HIS A 102 -15.00 -9.27 -14.24
N SER A 103 -15.77 -9.96 -15.09
CA SER A 103 -17.05 -10.59 -14.71
C SER A 103 -16.94 -11.66 -13.63
N ALA A 104 -15.75 -12.24 -13.44
CA ALA A 104 -15.49 -13.28 -12.45
C ALA A 104 -15.35 -12.74 -11.02
N HIS A 105 -15.15 -11.42 -10.83
CA HIS A 105 -15.00 -10.85 -9.50
C HIS A 105 -16.35 -10.85 -8.76
N GLN A 106 -16.37 -11.48 -7.59
CA GLN A 106 -17.55 -11.56 -6.72
C GLN A 106 -17.17 -11.05 -5.34
N PRO A 107 -17.50 -9.78 -5.02
CA PRO A 107 -17.30 -9.24 -3.69
C PRO A 107 -18.05 -10.04 -2.63
N LEU A 108 -17.50 -10.13 -1.42
CA LEU A 108 -18.01 -10.96 -0.33
C LEU A 108 -18.31 -10.14 0.91
N TYR A 109 -19.24 -10.65 1.72
CA TYR A 109 -19.34 -10.23 3.11
C TYR A 109 -18.36 -11.06 3.96
N VAL A 110 -17.68 -10.41 4.89
CA VAL A 110 -16.69 -11.04 5.78
C VAL A 110 -17.29 -12.19 6.61
N GLY A 111 -18.51 -12.03 7.12
CA GLY A 111 -19.17 -13.05 7.95
C GLY A 111 -19.28 -14.43 7.25
N PRO A 112 -19.93 -14.53 6.07
CA PRO A 112 -19.95 -15.76 5.29
C PRO A 112 -18.56 -16.30 4.92
N MET A 113 -17.61 -15.42 4.56
CA MET A 113 -16.25 -15.82 4.20
C MET A 113 -15.51 -16.47 5.39
N HIS A 114 -15.57 -15.84 6.56
CA HIS A 114 -14.98 -16.36 7.80
C HIS A 114 -15.60 -17.68 8.22
N ARG A 115 -16.93 -17.81 8.12
CA ARG A 115 -17.61 -19.09 8.41
C ARG A 115 -17.17 -20.22 7.49
N MET A 116 -17.02 -19.95 6.19
CA MET A 116 -16.50 -20.94 5.23
C MET A 116 -15.07 -21.35 5.60
N CYS A 117 -14.19 -20.40 5.96
CA CYS A 117 -12.82 -20.73 6.40
C CYS A 117 -12.81 -21.56 7.69
N ALA A 118 -13.64 -21.17 8.67
CA ALA A 118 -13.76 -21.86 9.95
C ALA A 118 -14.25 -23.31 9.79
N ALA A 119 -15.17 -23.57 8.86
CA ALA A 119 -15.64 -24.91 8.54
C ALA A 119 -14.53 -25.85 8.04
N HIS A 120 -13.43 -25.29 7.51
CA HIS A 120 -12.22 -26.03 7.12
C HIS A 120 -11.10 -25.99 8.18
N GLY A 121 -11.36 -25.50 9.39
CA GLY A 121 -10.38 -25.43 10.47
C GLY A 121 -9.37 -24.28 10.34
N LEU A 122 -9.69 -23.26 9.53
CA LEU A 122 -8.93 -22.02 9.39
C LEU A 122 -9.62 -20.92 10.19
N SER A 123 -8.96 -20.42 11.23
CA SER A 123 -9.50 -19.35 12.08
C SER A 123 -8.88 -18.01 11.69
N HIS A 124 -9.70 -16.97 11.57
CA HIS A 124 -9.23 -15.61 11.34
C HIS A 124 -8.36 -15.15 12.53
N ILE A 125 -7.19 -14.57 12.24
CA ILE A 125 -6.27 -14.05 13.26
C ILE A 125 -6.03 -12.54 13.13
N GLY A 126 -6.45 -11.93 12.03
CA GLY A 126 -6.30 -10.49 11.80
C GLY A 126 -6.21 -10.10 10.33
N SER A 127 -6.14 -8.79 10.09
CA SER A 127 -5.91 -8.20 8.78
C SER A 127 -4.43 -7.94 8.55
N ALA A 128 -3.98 -8.15 7.31
CA ALA A 128 -2.69 -7.67 6.81
C ALA A 128 -2.75 -6.17 6.46
N SER A 129 -3.92 -5.54 6.51
CA SER A 129 -4.05 -4.09 6.66
C SER A 129 -3.94 -3.72 8.14
N LEU A 130 -2.71 -3.46 8.64
CA LEU A 130 -2.46 -3.33 10.07
C LEU A 130 -3.39 -2.35 10.83
N PRO A 131 -3.78 -1.17 10.31
CA PRO A 131 -4.72 -0.29 11.02
C PRO A 131 -6.05 -0.96 11.39
N GLU A 132 -6.56 -1.87 10.55
CA GLU A 132 -7.84 -2.55 10.77
C GLU A 132 -7.82 -3.46 12.01
N MET A 133 -6.64 -3.76 12.58
CA MET A 133 -6.50 -4.46 13.86
C MET A 133 -6.86 -3.60 15.08
N PHE A 134 -7.06 -2.29 14.90
CA PHE A 134 -7.25 -1.31 15.97
C PHE A 134 -8.60 -0.59 15.87
N PRO A 135 -9.75 -1.30 15.97
CA PRO A 135 -11.08 -0.70 15.87
C PRO A 135 -11.34 0.41 16.91
N GLN A 136 -10.54 0.50 17.97
CA GLN A 136 -10.60 1.60 18.93
C GLN A 136 -10.25 2.99 18.35
N TRP A 137 -9.66 3.05 17.16
CA TRP A 137 -9.34 4.30 16.46
C TRP A 137 -10.52 4.90 15.70
N LEU A 138 -11.65 4.18 15.58
CA LEU A 138 -12.90 4.75 15.11
C LEU A 138 -13.34 5.91 16.01
N ASP A 139 -14.14 6.82 15.47
CA ASP A 139 -14.81 7.83 16.29
C ASP A 139 -15.70 7.18 17.36
N PRO A 140 -16.00 7.90 18.45
CA PRO A 140 -16.68 7.33 19.61
C PRO A 140 -17.98 6.58 19.29
N ASP A 141 -18.78 7.09 18.35
CA ASP A 141 -20.10 6.55 18.03
C ASP A 141 -19.97 5.21 17.29
N ARG A 142 -19.17 5.18 16.21
CA ARG A 142 -18.92 3.92 15.47
C ARG A 142 -18.16 2.91 16.33
N ARG A 143 -17.18 3.38 17.11
CA ARG A 143 -16.39 2.53 18.02
C ARG A 143 -17.26 1.82 19.03
N CYS A 144 -18.23 2.50 19.64
CA CYS A 144 -19.13 1.92 20.63
C CYS A 144 -19.85 0.69 20.05
N LEU A 145 -20.48 0.87 18.88
CA LEU A 145 -21.22 -0.19 18.19
C LEU A 145 -20.32 -1.37 17.81
N VAL A 146 -19.12 -1.12 17.29
CA VAL A 146 -18.18 -2.17 16.87
C VAL A 146 -17.65 -2.93 18.08
N MET A 147 -17.27 -2.23 19.15
CA MET A 147 -16.66 -2.85 20.33
C MET A 147 -17.66 -3.63 21.19
N GLU A 148 -18.96 -3.30 21.13
CA GLU A 148 -20.06 -4.03 21.78
C GLU A 148 -20.53 -5.28 21.03
N ALA A 149 -19.88 -5.63 19.90
CA ALA A 149 -20.18 -6.86 19.17
C ALA A 149 -20.15 -8.10 20.09
N ALA A 150 -21.10 -9.02 19.86
CA ALA A 150 -21.27 -10.22 20.68
C ALA A 150 -20.03 -11.13 20.71
N ASP A 151 -19.27 -11.17 19.61
CA ASP A 151 -18.04 -11.94 19.47
C ASP A 151 -17.08 -11.31 18.44
N ALA A 152 -15.88 -11.87 18.31
CA ALA A 152 -14.86 -11.36 17.39
C ALA A 152 -15.28 -11.44 15.91
N PRO A 153 -15.88 -12.53 15.39
CA PRO A 153 -16.40 -12.55 14.02
C PRO A 153 -17.46 -11.48 13.75
N MET A 154 -18.37 -11.21 14.69
CA MET A 154 -19.36 -10.15 14.54
C MET A 154 -18.71 -8.77 14.56
N ARG A 155 -17.63 -8.58 15.35
CA ARG A 155 -16.86 -7.32 15.34
C ARG A 155 -16.32 -7.00 13.95
N GLU A 156 -15.80 -7.98 13.23
CA GLU A 156 -15.32 -7.81 11.84
C GLU A 156 -16.46 -7.41 10.89
N VAL A 157 -17.64 -8.00 11.06
CA VAL A 157 -18.83 -7.63 10.28
C VAL A 157 -19.22 -6.18 10.52
N LEU A 158 -19.27 -5.75 11.79
CA LEU A 158 -19.61 -4.36 12.13
C LEU A 158 -18.51 -3.38 11.68
N LEU A 159 -17.24 -3.78 11.77
CA LEU A 159 -16.11 -2.97 11.31
C LEU A 159 -16.20 -2.71 9.80
N ASP A 160 -16.45 -3.75 8.99
CA ASP A 160 -16.62 -3.62 7.54
C ASP A 160 -17.72 -2.62 7.18
N LEU A 161 -18.84 -2.65 7.92
CA LEU A 161 -19.92 -1.68 7.74
C LEU A 161 -19.52 -0.28 8.19
N ALA A 162 -18.82 -0.16 9.32
CA ALA A 162 -18.40 1.11 9.91
C ALA A 162 -17.43 1.89 9.02
N ILE A 163 -16.62 1.20 8.20
CA ILE A 163 -15.63 1.82 7.30
C ILE A 163 -15.98 1.72 5.82
N ASN A 164 -17.15 1.19 5.49
CA ASN A 164 -17.56 0.89 4.12
C ASN A 164 -16.49 0.07 3.36
N GLN A 165 -16.03 -1.02 3.98
CA GLN A 165 -14.89 -1.82 3.52
C GLN A 165 -15.12 -2.34 2.10
N SER A 166 -14.14 -2.08 1.23
CA SER A 166 -14.17 -2.47 -0.19
C SER A 166 -13.18 -3.59 -0.52
N PHE A 167 -12.12 -3.75 0.28
CA PHE A 167 -11.11 -4.76 0.02
C PHE A 167 -10.48 -5.23 1.32
N ARG A 168 -10.46 -6.55 1.54
CA ARG A 168 -9.83 -7.16 2.71
C ARG A 168 -8.59 -7.94 2.32
N ARG A 169 -7.67 -8.03 3.28
CA ARG A 169 -6.46 -8.84 3.24
C ARG A 169 -6.39 -9.63 4.54
N ASP A 170 -7.11 -10.73 4.62
CA ASP A 170 -7.24 -11.48 5.86
C ASP A 170 -6.14 -12.53 6.03
N LEU A 171 -5.71 -12.69 7.28
CA LEU A 171 -4.83 -13.75 7.72
C LEU A 171 -5.66 -14.77 8.51
N PHE A 172 -5.60 -16.03 8.08
CA PHE A 172 -6.16 -17.17 8.80
C PHE A 172 -5.04 -18.10 9.24
N ALA A 173 -5.21 -18.84 10.33
CA ALA A 173 -4.27 -19.88 10.72
C ALA A 173 -4.93 -21.22 10.98
N ARG A 174 -4.19 -22.30 10.71
CA ARG A 174 -4.59 -23.67 11.06
C ARG A 174 -4.21 -23.98 12.50
N GLY A 175 -5.20 -24.14 13.37
CA GLY A 175 -4.99 -24.49 14.79
C GLY A 175 -4.32 -23.36 15.58
N VAL A 176 -4.97 -22.19 15.60
CA VAL A 176 -4.48 -20.98 16.29
C VAL A 176 -4.09 -21.27 17.74
N ARG A 177 -2.93 -20.77 18.13
CA ARG A 177 -2.50 -20.69 19.53
C ARG A 177 -2.17 -19.24 19.85
N THR A 178 -2.87 -18.69 20.83
CA THR A 178 -2.62 -17.33 21.29
C THR A 178 -1.27 -17.31 22.03
N PRO A 179 -0.31 -16.46 21.63
CA PRO A 179 0.95 -16.34 22.34
C PRO A 179 0.72 -15.78 23.75
N SER A 180 1.58 -16.18 24.70
CA SER A 180 1.53 -15.59 26.04
C SER A 180 1.95 -14.10 25.98
N PRO A 181 1.49 -13.26 26.92
CA PRO A 181 1.92 -11.85 26.96
C PRO A 181 3.44 -11.68 27.04
N ALA A 182 4.12 -12.56 27.78
CA ALA A 182 5.58 -12.55 27.90
C ALA A 182 6.26 -12.85 26.56
N TRP A 183 5.82 -13.90 25.86
CA TRP A 183 6.34 -14.23 24.53
C TRP A 183 6.07 -13.12 23.52
N ARG A 184 4.85 -12.55 23.53
CA ARG A 184 4.49 -11.42 22.63
C ARG A 184 5.42 -10.23 22.86
N ARG A 185 5.72 -9.90 24.11
CA ARG A 185 6.64 -8.79 24.44
C ARG A 185 8.05 -9.07 23.93
N GLU A 186 8.57 -10.26 24.18
CA GLU A 186 9.91 -10.67 23.72
C GLU A 186 10.01 -10.65 22.19
N ALA A 187 9.07 -11.29 21.50
CA ALA A 187 9.04 -11.34 20.04
C ALA A 187 8.89 -9.96 19.39
N LEU A 188 8.06 -9.07 19.95
CA LEU A 188 7.93 -7.71 19.45
C LEU A 188 9.17 -6.87 19.74
N ALA A 189 9.82 -7.05 20.89
CA ALA A 189 11.02 -6.30 21.24
C ALA A 189 12.17 -6.50 20.24
N GLU A 190 12.26 -7.66 19.60
CA GLU A 190 13.27 -7.96 18.57
C GLU A 190 12.95 -7.37 17.18
N LEU A 191 11.72 -6.90 16.95
CA LEU A 191 11.30 -6.40 15.65
C LEU A 191 12.07 -5.12 15.30
N GLY A 192 12.71 -5.12 14.14
CA GLY A 192 13.44 -3.96 13.64
C GLY A 192 12.48 -2.89 13.11
N VAL A 193 12.87 -1.64 13.26
CA VAL A 193 12.19 -0.46 12.74
C VAL A 193 13.21 0.34 11.95
N VAL A 194 12.85 0.76 10.74
CA VAL A 194 13.68 1.56 9.84
C VAL A 194 12.89 2.76 9.36
N SER A 195 13.53 3.92 9.27
CA SER A 195 12.90 5.11 8.68
C SER A 195 12.89 5.03 7.15
N CYS A 196 11.73 5.30 6.55
CA CYS A 196 11.47 5.24 5.10
C CYS A 196 11.35 6.64 4.47
N VAL A 197 11.59 7.69 5.24
CA VAL A 197 11.48 9.10 4.81
C VAL A 197 12.71 9.90 5.22
N GLY A 198 12.92 11.02 4.53
CA GLY A 198 13.95 12.00 4.84
C GLY A 198 13.61 12.86 6.06
N PRO A 199 14.56 13.68 6.54
CA PRO A 199 14.34 14.60 7.65
C PRO A 199 13.33 15.71 7.34
N GLY A 200 13.13 16.07 6.07
CA GLY A 200 12.18 17.10 5.63
C GLY A 200 10.70 16.70 5.71
N ASP A 201 10.39 15.41 5.91
CA ASP A 201 9.01 14.97 6.11
C ASP A 201 8.48 15.52 7.45
N ASP A 202 7.45 16.36 7.42
CA ASP A 202 6.84 17.02 8.59
C ASP A 202 5.42 16.51 8.90
N ARG A 203 5.02 15.41 8.25
CA ARG A 203 3.70 14.81 8.40
C ARG A 203 3.50 14.33 9.83
N HIS A 204 2.39 14.75 10.43
CA HIS A 204 1.99 14.37 11.79
C HIS A 204 0.51 14.01 11.91
N VAL A 205 -0.25 14.14 10.81
CA VAL A 205 -1.64 13.66 10.69
C VAL A 205 -1.69 12.66 9.55
N PHE A 206 -2.25 11.49 9.82
CA PHE A 206 -2.28 10.36 8.90
C PHE A 206 -3.71 9.89 8.70
N GLU A 207 -4.04 9.54 7.46
CA GLU A 207 -5.35 9.03 7.10
C GLU A 207 -5.28 7.53 6.84
N ASN A 208 -6.30 6.80 7.28
CA ASN A 208 -6.47 5.39 7.01
C ASN A 208 -7.97 5.04 6.92
N SER A 209 -8.30 3.77 6.77
CA SER A 209 -9.68 3.30 6.66
C SER A 209 -10.56 3.59 7.90
N LEU A 210 -9.95 3.82 9.07
CA LEU A 210 -10.65 4.14 10.33
C LEU A 210 -10.88 5.65 10.51
N GLY A 211 -10.09 6.50 9.83
CA GLY A 211 -10.21 7.96 9.88
C GLY A 211 -8.86 8.68 9.88
N ARG A 212 -8.86 9.91 10.41
CA ARG A 212 -7.66 10.76 10.54
C ARG A 212 -7.09 10.64 11.95
N LEU A 213 -5.81 10.32 12.07
CA LEU A 213 -5.09 10.13 13.34
C LEU A 213 -3.88 11.06 13.41
N GLY A 214 -3.76 11.79 14.51
CA GLY A 214 -2.60 12.62 14.81
C GLY A 214 -1.59 11.89 15.70
N ILE A 215 -0.31 12.04 15.39
CA ILE A 215 0.79 11.63 16.27
C ILE A 215 1.55 12.90 16.68
N ASP A 216 2.00 12.95 17.93
CA ASP A 216 2.80 14.07 18.46
C ASP A 216 4.04 14.33 17.57
N PRO A 217 4.18 15.53 16.97
CA PRO A 217 5.34 15.88 16.14
C PRO A 217 6.68 15.67 16.85
N LEU A 218 6.75 15.88 18.17
CA LEU A 218 7.99 15.67 18.93
C LEU A 218 8.39 14.20 18.99
N PHE A 219 7.42 13.30 19.10
CA PHE A 219 7.66 11.86 19.02
C PHE A 219 8.17 11.46 17.64
N ILE A 220 7.57 11.98 16.56
CA ILE A 220 7.99 11.67 15.18
C ILE A 220 9.42 12.15 14.93
N ALA A 221 9.74 13.39 15.35
CA ALA A 221 11.08 13.94 15.22
C ALA A 221 12.11 13.09 15.98
N GLY A 222 11.86 12.79 17.25
CA GLY A 222 12.74 11.94 18.06
C GLY A 222 12.89 10.52 17.49
N LEU A 223 11.83 9.96 16.91
CA LEU A 223 11.88 8.66 16.24
C LEU A 223 12.76 8.71 14.99
N LYS A 224 12.57 9.71 14.11
CA LYS A 224 13.38 9.91 12.91
C LYS A 224 14.86 10.11 13.25
N ASP A 225 15.16 10.94 14.25
CA ASP A 225 16.53 11.17 14.73
C ASP A 225 17.17 9.87 15.24
N SER A 226 16.42 9.09 16.03
CA SER A 226 16.90 7.81 16.57
C SER A 226 17.21 6.79 15.46
N LEU A 227 16.50 6.87 14.33
CA LEU A 227 16.60 5.97 13.17
C LEU A 227 17.54 6.51 12.08
N ALA A 228 18.07 7.73 12.22
CA ALA A 228 18.94 8.35 11.22
C ALA A 228 20.21 7.53 10.95
N ALA A 229 20.77 6.93 12.02
CA ALA A 229 21.95 6.07 11.98
C ALA A 229 21.67 4.63 11.49
N GLY A 230 20.40 4.25 11.30
CA GLY A 230 20.00 2.93 10.86
C GLY A 230 18.84 2.35 11.65
N ARG A 231 18.70 1.02 11.60
CA ARG A 231 17.61 0.31 12.27
C ARG A 231 17.72 0.42 13.80
N ARG A 232 16.58 0.49 14.48
CA ARG A 232 16.46 0.21 15.92
C ARG A 232 15.42 -0.88 16.15
N THR A 233 15.59 -1.63 17.22
CA THR A 233 14.59 -2.59 17.66
C THR A 233 13.47 -1.90 18.42
N LEU A 234 12.28 -2.49 18.40
CA LEU A 234 11.14 -1.99 19.16
C LEU A 234 11.48 -1.93 20.67
N GLY A 235 12.26 -2.89 21.18
CA GLY A 235 12.74 -2.89 22.57
C GLY A 235 13.56 -1.65 22.93
N GLU A 236 14.52 -1.27 22.08
CA GLU A 236 15.31 -0.04 22.27
C GLU A 236 14.44 1.23 22.21
N LEU A 237 13.41 1.23 21.36
CA LEU A 237 12.48 2.36 21.25
C LEU A 237 11.57 2.46 22.48
N LEU A 238 11.16 1.33 23.08
CA LEU A 238 10.40 1.33 24.34
C LEU A 238 11.19 2.00 25.46
N GLU A 239 12.47 1.64 25.59
CA GLU A 239 13.37 2.23 26.59
C GLU A 239 13.62 3.71 26.31
N LEU A 240 13.87 4.08 25.05
CA LEU A 240 14.17 5.45 24.64
C LEU A 240 13.02 6.41 24.93
N PHE A 241 11.78 6.01 24.61
CA PHE A 241 10.61 6.87 24.78
C PHE A 241 9.89 6.66 26.11
N ALA A 242 10.32 5.69 26.93
CA ALA A 242 9.67 5.32 28.18
C ALA A 242 8.15 5.09 28.01
N LEU A 243 7.76 4.37 26.95
CA LEU A 243 6.36 4.07 26.62
C LEU A 243 5.99 2.63 26.97
N GLU A 244 4.69 2.41 27.17
CA GLU A 244 4.13 1.07 27.22
C GLU A 244 4.10 0.42 25.82
N LEU A 245 4.25 -0.91 25.78
CA LEU A 245 4.30 -1.68 24.52
C LEU A 245 3.14 -1.38 23.58
N GLU A 246 1.91 -1.33 24.11
CA GLU A 246 0.71 -1.15 23.30
C GLU A 246 0.58 0.29 22.76
N ASP A 247 1.10 1.31 23.46
CA ASP A 247 1.13 2.69 22.93
C ASP A 247 2.15 2.80 21.81
N LEU A 248 3.38 2.28 22.01
CA LEU A 248 4.40 2.31 20.96
C LEU A 248 3.94 1.55 19.71
N VAL A 249 3.39 0.34 19.86
CA VAL A 249 2.90 -0.47 18.72
C VAL A 249 1.84 0.29 17.93
N GLN A 250 0.87 0.92 18.60
CA GLN A 250 -0.18 1.69 17.92
C GLN A 250 0.40 2.85 17.10
N ARG A 251 1.36 3.61 17.66
CA ARG A 251 2.04 4.70 16.95
C ARG A 251 2.82 4.19 15.74
N LEU A 252 3.59 3.11 15.92
CA LEU A 252 4.39 2.53 14.84
C LEU A 252 3.52 1.96 13.72
N VAL A 253 2.38 1.34 14.02
CA VAL A 253 1.45 0.85 12.98
C VAL A 253 0.91 1.99 12.12
N ILE A 254 0.58 3.14 12.70
CA ILE A 254 0.12 4.31 11.94
C ILE A 254 1.23 4.80 11.01
N LEU A 255 2.46 4.89 11.52
CA LEU A 255 3.62 5.36 10.77
C LEU A 255 4.07 4.38 9.68
N ASP A 256 3.96 3.06 9.92
CA ASP A 256 4.21 2.00 8.92
C ASP A 256 3.18 2.08 7.80
N HIS A 257 1.89 2.18 8.15
CA HIS A 257 0.81 2.34 7.17
C HIS A 257 0.98 3.60 6.30
N ALA A 258 1.47 4.70 6.89
CA ALA A 258 1.75 5.96 6.20
C ALA A 258 3.07 5.96 5.42
N GLY A 259 3.86 4.88 5.47
CA GLY A 259 5.16 4.76 4.81
C GLY A 259 6.26 5.63 5.43
N VAL A 260 6.08 6.11 6.67
CA VAL A 260 7.10 6.89 7.41
C VAL A 260 8.19 5.95 7.93
N ILE A 261 7.79 4.77 8.40
CA ILE A 261 8.70 3.70 8.80
C ILE A 261 8.36 2.41 8.06
N ALA A 262 9.20 1.39 8.23
CA ALA A 262 8.87 0.01 7.93
C ALA A 262 9.39 -0.93 9.01
N PHE A 263 8.69 -2.03 9.24
CA PHE A 263 9.19 -3.12 10.06
C PHE A 263 10.19 -3.99 9.31
N ALA A 264 11.33 -4.27 9.94
CA ALA A 264 12.37 -5.16 9.48
C ALA A 264 12.43 -6.42 10.34
N LEU A 265 12.82 -7.55 9.74
CA LEU A 265 13.02 -8.79 10.49
C LEU A 265 14.14 -8.64 11.54
N PRO A 266 14.10 -9.43 12.64
CA PRO A 266 15.15 -9.44 13.65
C PRO A 266 16.55 -9.63 13.06
N ALA A 267 17.53 -8.98 13.69
CA ALA A 267 18.93 -9.14 13.34
C ALA A 267 19.35 -10.62 13.40
N GLY A 268 20.00 -11.13 12.35
CA GLY A 268 20.44 -12.53 12.31
C GLY A 268 19.39 -13.54 11.84
N ALA A 269 18.13 -13.14 11.60
CA ALA A 269 17.13 -13.96 10.87
C ALA A 269 17.43 -14.07 9.35
N ALA A 270 18.69 -13.86 8.97
CA ALA A 270 19.16 -13.85 7.59
C ALA A 270 20.09 -15.03 7.33
N ASP A 271 19.64 -15.93 6.48
CA ASP A 271 20.55 -16.54 5.52
C ASP A 271 21.19 -15.41 4.71
N GLU A 272 22.47 -15.52 4.32
CA GLU A 272 23.13 -14.56 3.43
C GLU A 272 22.62 -14.65 1.98
N ALA A 273 22.07 -15.82 1.60
CA ALA A 273 21.56 -16.13 0.26
C ALA A 273 20.53 -15.12 -0.32
N PRO A 274 19.60 -14.53 0.44
CA PRO A 274 18.64 -13.53 -0.04
C PRO A 274 19.30 -12.21 -0.48
N LEU A 275 20.45 -11.82 0.07
CA LEU A 275 21.08 -10.52 -0.25
C LEU A 275 21.58 -10.48 -1.70
N GLY A 276 22.25 -11.53 -2.14
CA GLY A 276 22.74 -11.65 -3.52
C GLY A 276 21.61 -11.72 -4.55
N ALA A 277 20.53 -12.45 -4.22
CA ALA A 277 19.33 -12.53 -5.06
C ALA A 277 18.61 -11.18 -5.17
N CYS A 278 18.48 -10.44 -4.07
CA CYS A 278 17.92 -9.08 -4.07
C CYS A 278 18.75 -8.14 -4.94
N ALA A 279 20.08 -8.14 -4.80
CA ALA A 279 20.96 -7.30 -5.62
C ALA A 279 20.84 -7.63 -7.12
N ALA A 280 20.73 -8.91 -7.48
CA ALA A 280 20.50 -9.32 -8.87
C ALA A 280 19.13 -8.86 -9.39
N PHE A 281 18.08 -8.98 -8.57
CA PHE A 281 16.75 -8.45 -8.90
C PHE A 281 16.78 -6.94 -9.10
N GLN A 282 17.40 -6.18 -8.19
CA GLN A 282 17.49 -4.72 -8.25
C GLN A 282 18.17 -4.23 -9.53
N ARG A 283 19.30 -4.86 -9.93
CA ARG A 283 19.98 -4.51 -11.19
C ARG A 283 19.08 -4.72 -12.41
N ARG A 284 18.39 -5.87 -12.46
CA ARG A 284 17.47 -6.18 -13.56
C ARG A 284 16.23 -5.29 -13.55
N TRP A 285 15.72 -4.96 -12.38
CA TRP A 285 14.61 -4.03 -12.20
C TRP A 285 14.97 -2.63 -12.70
N LEU A 286 16.15 -2.12 -12.34
CA LEU A 286 16.63 -0.80 -12.76
C LEU A 286 16.73 -0.73 -14.29
N GLU A 287 17.38 -1.73 -14.90
CA GLU A 287 17.50 -1.86 -16.35
C GLU A 287 16.13 -1.86 -17.05
N ARG A 288 15.17 -2.68 -16.59
CA ARG A 288 13.84 -2.73 -17.23
C ARG A 288 13.09 -1.42 -17.08
N THR A 289 13.10 -0.84 -15.88
CA THR A 289 12.39 0.40 -15.57
C THR A 289 12.90 1.55 -16.42
N THR A 290 14.21 1.66 -16.62
CA THR A 290 14.82 2.74 -17.42
C THR A 290 14.81 2.46 -18.93
N THR A 291 14.30 1.30 -19.36
CA THR A 291 14.05 0.95 -20.77
C THR A 291 12.57 0.97 -21.17
N GLY A 292 11.66 1.38 -20.27
CA GLY A 292 10.24 1.63 -20.60
C GLY A 292 9.22 0.67 -19.98
N ASP A 293 9.63 -0.19 -19.03
CA ASP A 293 8.70 -0.99 -18.21
C ASP A 293 8.58 -0.37 -16.80
N PRO A 294 7.71 0.64 -16.57
CA PRO A 294 7.66 1.35 -15.30
C PRO A 294 7.12 0.44 -14.19
N ILE A 295 8.02 -0.17 -13.42
CA ILE A 295 7.70 -0.94 -12.22
C ILE A 295 8.01 -0.03 -11.02
N PRO A 296 7.04 0.63 -10.39
CA PRO A 296 7.29 1.69 -9.40
C PRO A 296 7.66 1.14 -8.01
N PHE A 297 8.21 -0.07 -7.94
CA PHE A 297 8.57 -0.73 -6.69
C PHE A 297 9.87 -1.52 -6.85
N CYS A 298 10.81 -1.28 -5.95
CA CYS A 298 12.08 -1.99 -5.88
C CYS A 298 12.15 -2.82 -4.58
N LEU A 299 12.78 -3.99 -4.62
CA LEU A 299 12.89 -4.83 -3.43
C LEU A 299 14.02 -4.32 -2.51
N SER A 300 13.71 -4.06 -1.24
CA SER A 300 14.73 -3.76 -0.24
C SER A 300 15.31 -5.06 0.36
N PRO A 301 16.64 -5.29 0.32
CA PRO A 301 17.27 -6.42 0.99
C PRO A 301 17.21 -6.31 2.52
N VAL A 302 17.10 -5.08 3.05
CA VAL A 302 17.00 -4.81 4.48
C VAL A 302 15.61 -5.16 5.01
N LEU A 303 14.56 -4.72 4.31
CA LEU A 303 13.17 -4.96 4.73
C LEU A 303 12.62 -6.30 4.25
N ARG A 304 13.17 -6.86 3.15
CA ARG A 304 12.59 -7.96 2.37
C ARG A 304 11.17 -7.67 1.88
N GLN A 305 10.93 -6.40 1.55
CA GLN A 305 9.64 -5.89 1.12
C GLN A 305 9.85 -4.95 -0.07
N PRO A 306 8.83 -4.79 -0.93
CA PRO A 306 8.85 -3.77 -1.98
C PRO A 306 8.80 -2.37 -1.36
N VAL A 307 9.61 -1.47 -1.89
CA VAL A 307 9.66 -0.05 -1.53
C VAL A 307 9.30 0.74 -2.78
N ALA A 308 8.41 1.73 -2.64
CA ALA A 308 8.02 2.60 -3.74
C ALA A 308 9.25 3.34 -4.27
N LEU A 309 9.46 3.23 -5.58
CA LEU A 309 10.55 3.90 -6.30
C LEU A 309 10.00 4.34 -7.66
N PRO A 310 9.41 5.54 -7.75
CA PRO A 310 8.89 6.09 -8.99
C PRO A 310 9.95 6.13 -10.10
N LEU A 311 9.50 6.16 -11.35
CA LEU A 311 10.37 6.11 -12.53
C LEU A 311 11.48 7.17 -12.50
N LEU A 312 11.14 8.41 -12.12
CA LEU A 312 12.11 9.51 -12.04
C LEU A 312 13.22 9.24 -11.00
N GLU A 313 12.86 8.78 -9.81
CA GLU A 313 13.83 8.36 -8.80
C GLU A 313 14.70 7.20 -9.29
N GLY A 314 14.14 6.27 -10.09
CA GLY A 314 14.90 5.21 -10.74
C GLY A 314 16.00 5.72 -11.67
N PHE A 315 15.70 6.74 -12.49
CA PHE A 315 16.71 7.36 -13.35
C PHE A 315 17.81 8.07 -12.53
N PHE A 316 17.45 8.81 -11.48
CA PHE A 316 18.44 9.44 -10.60
C PHE A 316 19.28 8.41 -9.83
N LEU A 317 18.68 7.30 -9.40
CA LEU A 317 19.41 6.19 -8.79
C LEU A 317 20.43 5.58 -9.76
N GLN A 318 20.08 5.43 -11.04
CA GLN A 318 21.01 4.98 -12.07
C GLN A 318 22.16 5.98 -12.27
N ALA A 319 21.86 7.28 -12.33
CA ALA A 319 22.87 8.33 -12.51
C ALA A 319 23.82 8.45 -11.30
N ALA A 320 23.32 8.25 -10.07
CA ALA A 320 24.12 8.29 -8.85
C ALA A 320 25.22 7.20 -8.82
N GLY A 321 25.02 6.08 -9.54
CA GLY A 321 26.03 5.04 -9.68
C GLY A 321 27.18 5.37 -10.64
N ALA A 322 27.11 6.48 -11.37
CA ALA A 322 28.05 6.84 -12.44
C ALA A 322 29.02 7.99 -12.07
N GLU A 323 29.04 8.44 -10.81
CA GLU A 323 29.91 9.53 -10.31
C GLU A 323 29.88 10.82 -11.17
N LEU A 324 28.69 11.15 -11.69
CA LEU A 324 28.49 12.31 -12.56
C LEU A 324 28.40 13.61 -11.77
N SER A 325 28.74 14.73 -12.42
CA SER A 325 28.35 16.04 -11.90
C SER A 325 26.82 16.14 -11.88
N ALA A 326 26.28 16.98 -11.00
CA ALA A 326 24.83 17.13 -10.89
C ALA A 326 24.20 17.67 -12.19
N ASP A 327 24.92 18.50 -12.96
CA ASP A 327 24.45 18.98 -14.27
C ASP A 327 24.42 17.85 -15.30
N ASP A 328 25.46 17.01 -15.34
CA ASP A 328 25.53 15.85 -16.23
C ASP A 328 24.47 14.79 -15.88
N ALA A 329 24.23 14.57 -14.58
CA ALA A 329 23.20 13.67 -14.09
C ALA A 329 21.80 14.12 -14.55
N VAL A 330 21.48 15.40 -14.38
CA VAL A 330 20.20 15.98 -14.84
C VAL A 330 20.02 15.83 -16.35
N GLN A 331 21.06 16.10 -17.15
CA GLN A 331 21.01 15.92 -18.60
C GLN A 331 20.78 14.46 -19.00
N LEU A 332 21.48 13.54 -18.35
CA LEU A 332 21.34 12.10 -18.61
C LEU A 332 19.95 11.58 -18.23
N VAL A 333 19.40 12.04 -17.10
CA VAL A 333 18.05 11.72 -16.64
C VAL A 333 17.00 12.26 -17.60
N TRP A 334 17.12 13.52 -18.04
CA TRP A 334 16.23 14.12 -19.04
C TRP A 334 16.18 13.30 -20.34
N MET A 335 17.35 12.94 -20.86
CA MET A 335 17.48 12.14 -22.08
C MET A 335 16.88 10.74 -21.89
N GLY A 336 17.20 10.06 -20.79
CA GLY A 336 16.69 8.72 -20.48
C GLY A 336 15.17 8.69 -20.31
N LEU A 337 14.62 9.65 -19.56
CA LEU A 337 13.18 9.79 -19.35
C LEU A 337 12.44 10.01 -20.67
N THR A 338 12.95 10.92 -21.52
CA THR A 338 12.37 11.21 -22.84
C THR A 338 12.41 9.97 -23.75
N MET A 339 13.53 9.24 -23.76
CA MET A 339 13.67 8.00 -24.55
C MET A 339 12.74 6.89 -24.07
N ALA A 340 12.43 6.84 -22.78
CA ALA A 340 11.46 5.92 -22.20
C ALA A 340 9.99 6.37 -22.41
N GLY A 341 9.76 7.49 -23.11
CA GLY A 341 8.43 8.06 -23.34
C GLY A 341 7.83 8.77 -22.12
N GLY A 342 8.65 9.07 -21.11
CA GLY A 342 8.27 9.86 -19.95
C GLY A 342 8.31 11.36 -20.23
N VAL A 343 7.65 12.12 -19.36
CA VAL A 343 7.60 13.58 -19.39
C VAL A 343 7.93 14.13 -18.02
N VAL A 344 8.44 15.36 -17.97
CA VAL A 344 8.57 16.11 -16.71
C VAL A 344 7.34 16.98 -16.57
N ASN A 345 6.73 16.90 -15.39
CA ASN A 345 5.56 17.69 -15.05
C ASN A 345 5.93 18.71 -13.97
N ASP A 346 5.19 19.82 -13.93
CA ASP A 346 5.23 20.79 -12.84
C ASP A 346 4.50 20.25 -11.59
N ALA A 347 4.45 21.09 -10.55
CA ALA A 347 3.77 20.76 -9.29
C ALA A 347 2.26 20.53 -9.45
N ASP A 348 1.64 21.08 -10.50
CA ASP A 348 0.23 20.91 -10.83
C ASP A 348 -0.02 19.70 -11.74
N GLY A 349 1.03 18.96 -12.11
CA GLY A 349 0.97 17.78 -12.95
C GLY A 349 0.87 18.07 -14.45
N GLN A 350 1.09 19.33 -14.87
CA GLN A 350 1.11 19.71 -16.28
C GLN A 350 2.50 19.49 -16.86
N THR A 351 2.54 19.00 -18.10
CA THR A 351 3.81 18.74 -18.79
C THR A 351 4.56 20.03 -19.09
N ILE A 352 5.86 20.04 -18.77
CA ILE A 352 6.76 21.16 -19.06
C ILE A 352 7.37 20.96 -20.45
N ASP A 353 6.88 21.71 -21.42
CA ASP A 353 7.35 21.64 -22.82
C ASP A 353 8.67 22.39 -23.07
N ASP A 354 8.97 23.40 -22.25
CA ASP A 354 10.20 24.20 -22.38
C ASP A 354 11.41 23.46 -21.80
N PRO A 355 12.45 23.14 -22.60
CA PRO A 355 13.58 22.36 -22.13
C PRO A 355 14.37 23.01 -20.98
N GLN A 356 14.45 24.34 -20.93
CA GLN A 356 15.20 25.03 -19.88
C GLN A 356 14.47 24.95 -18.54
N GLN A 357 13.16 25.19 -18.55
CA GLN A 357 12.31 25.03 -17.37
C GLN A 357 12.33 23.59 -16.86
N ALA A 358 12.30 22.62 -17.77
CA ALA A 358 12.23 21.23 -17.40
C ALA A 358 13.56 20.71 -16.82
N LEU A 359 14.70 21.16 -17.35
CA LEU A 359 16.01 20.92 -16.76
C LEU A 359 16.17 21.59 -15.38
N ALA A 360 15.63 22.80 -15.21
CA ALA A 360 15.63 23.47 -13.91
C ALA A 360 14.79 22.71 -12.87
N ALA A 361 13.60 22.24 -13.25
CA ALA A 361 12.75 21.41 -12.40
C ALA A 361 13.43 20.08 -12.03
N LEU A 362 14.09 19.43 -12.99
CA LEU A 362 14.89 18.23 -12.72
C LEU A 362 16.07 18.52 -11.80
N ARG A 363 16.65 19.72 -11.86
CA ARG A 363 17.74 20.09 -10.96
C ARG A 363 17.26 20.26 -9.51
N GLU A 364 16.15 20.94 -9.30
CA GLU A 364 15.53 21.06 -7.99
C GLU A 364 15.16 19.68 -7.42
N PHE A 365 14.58 18.81 -8.27
CA PHE A 365 14.29 17.44 -7.89
C PHE A 365 15.56 16.65 -7.55
N HIS A 366 16.62 16.77 -8.34
CA HIS A 366 17.91 16.11 -8.09
C HIS A 366 18.45 16.49 -6.71
N ASP A 367 18.47 17.79 -6.39
CA ASP A 367 19.05 18.28 -5.14
C ASP A 367 18.25 17.76 -3.93
N THR A 368 16.91 17.76 -4.03
CA THR A 368 16.02 17.16 -3.03
C THR A 368 16.20 15.64 -2.93
N PHE A 369 16.35 14.95 -4.06
CA PHE A 369 16.58 13.51 -4.12
C PHE A 369 17.89 13.14 -3.42
N VAL A 370 18.98 13.87 -3.67
CA VAL A 370 20.28 13.62 -3.04
C VAL A 370 20.25 13.90 -1.54
N GLU A 371 19.60 14.98 -1.12
CA GLU A 371 19.56 15.38 0.30
C GLU A 371 18.63 14.49 1.14
N GLU A 372 17.44 14.17 0.62
CA GLU A 372 16.40 13.52 1.43
C GLU A 372 16.18 12.05 1.08
N ARG A 373 16.14 11.72 -0.21
CA ARG A 373 15.67 10.41 -0.68
C ARG A 373 16.79 9.39 -0.80
N LEU A 374 17.94 9.77 -1.34
CA LEU A 374 19.10 8.89 -1.55
C LEU A 374 19.59 8.29 -0.22
N PRO A 375 19.72 9.04 0.90
CA PRO A 375 20.11 8.45 2.19
C PRO A 375 19.12 7.39 2.69
N VAL A 376 17.82 7.57 2.43
CA VAL A 376 16.80 6.55 2.73
C VAL A 376 17.05 5.30 1.90
N LEU A 377 17.23 5.44 0.57
CA LEU A 377 17.49 4.29 -0.31
C LEU A 377 18.78 3.55 0.05
N GLN A 378 19.80 4.26 0.53
CA GLN A 378 21.03 3.67 1.06
C GLN A 378 20.77 2.86 2.33
N ARG A 379 20.02 3.41 3.31
CA ARG A 379 19.61 2.68 4.52
C ARG A 379 18.81 1.43 4.21
N LEU A 380 18.01 1.46 3.14
CA LEU A 380 17.20 0.34 2.69
C LEU A 380 17.97 -0.66 1.81
N GLY A 381 19.24 -0.40 1.51
CA GLY A 381 20.08 -1.24 0.65
C GLY A 381 19.62 -1.27 -0.81
N ILE A 382 18.94 -0.23 -1.27
CA ILE A 382 18.51 -0.05 -2.67
C ILE A 382 19.55 0.75 -3.45
N ALA A 383 20.23 1.69 -2.78
CA ALA A 383 21.34 2.45 -3.32
C ALA A 383 22.67 1.99 -2.70
N PRO A 384 23.80 2.10 -3.42
CA PRO A 384 25.12 1.86 -2.84
C PRO A 384 25.37 2.82 -1.68
N ALA A 385 25.95 2.32 -0.59
CA ALA A 385 26.34 3.14 0.55
C ALA A 385 27.24 4.28 0.09
N ALA A 386 27.07 5.47 0.67
CA ALA A 386 27.96 6.58 0.40
C ALA A 386 29.41 6.13 0.65
N PRO A 387 30.37 6.50 -0.22
CA PRO A 387 31.78 6.26 0.08
C PRO A 387 32.06 6.86 1.45
N ALA A 388 32.66 6.07 2.35
CA ALA A 388 33.10 6.58 3.64
C ALA A 388 33.97 7.81 3.36
N GLY A 389 33.54 8.97 3.85
CA GLY A 389 34.31 10.19 3.72
C GLY A 389 35.74 9.97 4.24
N PRO A 390 36.71 10.73 3.70
CA PRO A 390 38.13 10.56 4.03
C PRO A 390 38.44 10.65 5.52
#